data_AF-A0A7K7NJY2-F1
#
_entry.id   AF-A0A7K7NJY2-F1
#
_cell.length_a   1.000
_cell.length_b   1.000
_cell.length_c   1.000
_cell.angle_alpha   90.00
_cell.angle_beta   90.00
_cell.angle_gamma   90.00
#
_symmetry.space_group_name_H-M   'P 1'
#
loop_
_entity.id
_entity.type
_entity.pdbx_description
1 polymer ?
#
loop_
_entity_poly.entity_id
_entity_poly.type
_entity_poly.pdbx_seq_one_letter_code
_entity_poly.pdbx_strand_id
1 'polypeptide(L)'
;FQRLRRLSTKYRTEKIYPTATGEKEENVKKNRYKDILPFDHSRVKLTLKIPPQDSDYINANFIKGVHGPKAYVATQGPLANTVIDFWRMIWEYNVAIIVMACREFEMGRKKCERYWPLYGEAAVTFGPFRVSCEAEQARTDYFIRTLLLEFQNETRSVYQFHYVNWPDHDVPSSFDSILDMISLMREYQEHEDVPICIHC
;
A
#
# COMPACT_ATOMS: atom_id res chain seq x y z
N PHE A 1 -18.62 16.29 4.80
CA PHE A 1 -17.40 16.08 5.61
C PHE A 1 -17.64 16.05 7.13
N GLN A 2 -18.16 17.11 7.77
CA GLN A 2 -18.25 17.19 9.25
C GLN A 2 -19.01 16.03 9.93
N ARG A 3 -20.11 15.56 9.34
CA ARG A 3 -20.88 14.40 9.85
C ARG A 3 -20.04 13.12 9.88
N LEU A 4 -19.30 12.84 8.81
CA LEU A 4 -18.41 11.68 8.73
C LEU A 4 -17.31 11.76 9.79
N ARG A 5 -16.67 12.93 9.93
CA ARG A 5 -15.64 13.15 10.96
C ARG A 5 -16.15 12.88 12.37
N ARG A 6 -17.35 13.40 12.72
CA ARG A 6 -17.99 13.14 14.02
C ARG A 6 -18.28 11.65 14.24
N LEU A 7 -18.75 10.96 13.21
CA LEU A 7 -19.03 9.53 13.28
C LEU A 7 -17.75 8.71 13.49
N SER A 8 -16.67 9.01 12.77
CA SER A 8 -15.37 8.37 12.97
C SER A 8 -14.81 8.60 14.37
N THR A 9 -14.95 9.83 14.91
CA THR A 9 -14.58 10.11 16.30
C THR A 9 -15.41 9.27 17.28
N LYS A 10 -16.73 9.19 17.08
CA LYS A 10 -17.63 8.36 17.90
C LYS A 10 -17.21 6.89 17.90
N TYR A 11 -16.92 6.33 16.72
CA TYR A 11 -16.50 4.92 16.59
C TYR A 11 -15.21 4.62 17.35
N ARG A 12 -14.26 5.57 17.35
CA ARG A 12 -13.02 5.47 18.11
C ARG A 12 -13.27 5.54 19.63
N THR A 13 -14.09 6.49 20.09
CA THR A 13 -14.38 6.65 21.53
C THR A 13 -15.19 5.50 22.11
N GLU A 14 -16.16 4.99 21.35
CA GLU A 14 -17.04 3.88 21.78
C GLU A 14 -16.43 2.50 21.50
N LYS A 15 -15.21 2.44 20.95
CA LYS A 15 -14.50 1.21 20.57
C LYS A 15 -15.36 0.25 19.71
N ILE A 16 -16.19 0.80 18.83
CA ILE A 16 -17.08 0.01 17.95
C ILE A 16 -16.25 -0.89 17.03
N TYR A 17 -15.12 -0.38 16.54
CA TYR A 17 -14.14 -1.12 15.76
C TYR A 17 -12.79 -1.07 16.48
N PRO A 18 -12.44 -2.09 17.26
CA PRO A 18 -11.18 -2.13 17.99
C PRO A 18 -9.95 -2.11 17.08
N THR A 19 -8.84 -1.61 17.62
CA THR A 19 -7.51 -1.51 16.99
C THR A 19 -6.45 -2.21 17.84
N ALA A 20 -6.87 -3.20 18.65
CA ALA A 20 -6.07 -3.80 19.70
C ALA A 20 -4.79 -4.46 19.17
N THR A 21 -4.81 -5.05 17.97
CA THR A 21 -3.59 -5.63 17.38
C THR A 21 -2.54 -4.55 17.07
N GLY A 22 -2.98 -3.40 16.55
CA GLY A 22 -2.08 -2.28 16.23
C GLY A 22 -1.55 -1.53 17.45
N GLU A 23 -2.26 -1.64 18.58
CA GLU A 23 -1.89 -1.04 19.87
C GLU A 23 -0.88 -1.88 20.67
N LYS A 24 -0.65 -3.16 20.30
CA LYS A 24 0.35 -4.00 20.97
C LYS A 24 1.73 -3.35 20.90
N GLU A 25 2.47 -3.41 22.00
CA GLU A 25 3.80 -2.80 22.14
C GLU A 25 4.76 -3.19 21.00
N GLU A 26 4.76 -4.46 20.60
CA GLU A 26 5.56 -4.99 19.49
C GLU A 26 5.23 -4.38 18.11
N ASN A 27 4.00 -3.87 17.93
CA ASN A 27 3.48 -3.32 16.67
C ASN A 27 3.49 -1.79 16.63
N VAL A 28 3.68 -1.09 17.76
CA VAL A 28 3.71 0.38 17.82
C VAL A 28 4.70 0.96 16.82
N LYS A 29 5.89 0.36 16.71
CA LYS A 29 6.96 0.78 15.76
C LYS A 29 6.66 0.49 14.29
N LYS A 30 5.56 -0.19 13.98
CA LYS A 30 5.13 -0.52 12.62
C LYS A 30 4.10 0.47 12.07
N ASN A 31 3.62 1.39 12.92
CA ASN A 31 2.62 2.39 12.56
C ASN A 31 3.31 3.72 12.24
N ARG A 32 3.11 4.25 11.03
CA ARG A 32 3.65 5.54 10.62
C ARG A 32 3.06 6.69 11.44
N TYR A 33 1.76 6.61 11.73
CA TYR A 33 1.04 7.58 12.53
C TYR A 33 0.39 6.87 13.73
N LYS A 34 0.59 7.40 14.93
CA LYS A 34 0.09 6.80 16.18
C LYS A 34 -1.44 6.77 16.25
N ASP A 35 -2.09 7.69 15.54
CA ASP A 35 -3.54 7.89 15.53
C ASP A 35 -4.24 7.22 14.34
N ILE A 36 -3.49 6.52 13.48
CA ILE A 36 -3.99 5.77 12.32
C ILE A 36 -3.61 4.30 12.49
N LEU A 37 -4.55 3.51 13.01
CA LEU A 37 -4.39 2.09 13.27
C LEU A 37 -5.45 1.29 12.50
N PRO A 38 -5.12 0.07 12.03
CA PRO A 38 -6.05 -0.73 11.27
C PRO A 38 -7.10 -1.36 12.18
N PHE A 39 -8.37 -1.33 11.78
CA PHE A 39 -9.42 -2.01 12.53
C PHE A 39 -9.21 -3.53 12.52
N ASP A 40 -9.32 -4.18 13.68
CA ASP A 40 -9.02 -5.61 13.84
C ASP A 40 -9.90 -6.52 12.96
N HIS A 41 -11.16 -6.12 12.72
CA HIS A 41 -12.13 -6.92 11.98
C HIS A 41 -11.84 -7.00 10.47
N SER A 42 -11.10 -6.03 9.92
CA SER A 42 -10.80 -5.95 8.49
C SER A 42 -9.30 -5.86 8.20
N ARG A 43 -8.43 -5.91 9.22
CA ARG A 43 -6.99 -5.82 9.02
C ARG A 43 -6.49 -6.94 8.12
N VAL A 44 -5.49 -6.63 7.31
CA VAL A 44 -4.73 -7.64 6.58
C VAL A 44 -3.90 -8.44 7.58
N LYS A 45 -3.88 -9.77 7.44
CA LYS A 45 -3.10 -10.67 8.31
C LYS A 45 -2.00 -11.33 7.49
N LEU A 46 -0.77 -11.28 7.96
CA LEU A 46 0.36 -11.92 7.27
C LEU A 46 0.60 -13.32 7.84
N THR A 47 0.32 -14.35 7.05
CA THR A 47 0.56 -15.74 7.40
C THR A 47 1.89 -16.26 6.86
N LEU A 48 2.41 -15.66 5.78
CA LEU A 48 3.73 -15.96 5.22
C LEU A 48 4.82 -15.67 6.26
N LYS A 49 5.51 -16.72 6.72
CA LYS A 49 6.56 -16.63 7.74
C LYS A 49 7.91 -16.42 7.08
N ILE A 50 8.64 -15.38 7.52
CA ILE A 50 9.96 -15.04 7.01
C ILE A 50 10.83 -14.70 8.20
N PRO A 51 11.68 -15.63 8.70
CA PRO A 51 12.52 -15.36 9.87
C PRO A 51 13.40 -14.12 9.69
N PRO A 52 13.55 -13.24 10.71
CA PRO A 52 12.96 -13.32 12.06
C PRO A 52 11.55 -12.69 12.17
N GLN A 53 10.93 -12.29 11.06
CA GLN A 53 9.64 -11.63 11.02
C GLN A 53 8.48 -12.64 10.99
N ASP A 54 7.98 -12.97 12.18
CA ASP A 54 6.86 -13.92 12.35
C ASP A 54 5.52 -13.27 12.73
N SER A 55 5.52 -11.94 12.91
CA SER A 55 4.31 -11.16 13.20
C SER A 55 3.32 -11.20 12.03
N ASP A 56 2.03 -11.34 12.36
CA ASP A 56 0.93 -11.28 11.39
C ASP A 56 0.45 -9.85 11.11
N TYR A 57 1.11 -8.86 11.70
CA TYR A 57 0.67 -7.47 11.67
C TYR A 57 1.33 -6.68 10.55
N ILE A 58 0.47 -5.97 9.81
CA ILE A 58 0.80 -4.83 8.96
C ILE A 58 -0.31 -3.78 9.14
N ASN A 59 0.04 -2.49 9.05
CA ASN A 59 -0.96 -1.41 9.09
C ASN A 59 -1.67 -1.33 7.73
N ALA A 60 -2.65 -2.22 7.55
CA ALA A 60 -3.45 -2.30 6.33
C ALA A 60 -4.84 -2.90 6.63
N ASN A 61 -5.85 -2.51 5.86
CA ASN A 61 -7.19 -3.08 5.90
C ASN A 61 -7.66 -3.49 4.51
N PHE A 62 -8.41 -4.58 4.44
CA PHE A 62 -9.20 -4.91 3.26
C PHE A 62 -10.39 -3.95 3.13
N ILE A 63 -10.66 -3.51 1.91
CA ILE A 63 -11.86 -2.77 1.55
C ILE A 63 -12.63 -3.59 0.51
N LYS A 64 -13.94 -3.70 0.73
CA LYS A 64 -14.84 -4.39 -0.17
C LYS A 64 -15.00 -3.59 -1.47
N GLY A 65 -15.02 -4.31 -2.59
CA GLY A 65 -15.39 -3.75 -3.88
C GLY A 65 -16.88 -3.92 -4.16
N VAL A 66 -17.24 -3.91 -5.43
CA VAL A 66 -18.62 -4.11 -5.88
C VAL A 66 -19.05 -5.55 -5.64
N HIS A 67 -18.14 -6.51 -5.84
CA HIS A 67 -18.43 -7.94 -5.81
C HIS A 67 -17.58 -8.69 -4.79
N GLY A 68 -16.33 -8.26 -4.57
CA GLY A 68 -15.36 -8.95 -3.73
C GLY A 68 -15.22 -8.34 -2.32
N PRO A 69 -15.10 -9.16 -1.26
CA PRO A 69 -14.84 -8.64 0.09
C PRO A 69 -13.41 -8.09 0.26
N LYS A 70 -12.52 -8.34 -0.70
CA LYS A 70 -11.08 -8.00 -0.66
C LYS A 70 -10.60 -7.36 -1.98
N ALA A 71 -11.43 -6.52 -2.60
CA ALA A 71 -11.08 -5.87 -3.85
C ALA A 71 -9.90 -4.91 -3.72
N TYR A 72 -9.72 -4.31 -2.54
CA TYR A 72 -8.62 -3.39 -2.26
C TYR A 72 -7.95 -3.71 -0.94
N VAL A 73 -6.67 -3.38 -0.88
CA VAL A 73 -5.93 -3.21 0.37
C VAL A 73 -5.59 -1.73 0.50
N ALA A 74 -6.09 -1.07 1.53
CA ALA A 74 -5.63 0.25 1.93
C ALA A 74 -4.55 0.08 2.99
N THR A 75 -3.37 0.64 2.75
CA THR A 75 -2.23 0.57 3.68
C THR A 75 -1.52 1.92 3.79
N GLN A 76 -0.67 2.08 4.81
CA GLN A 76 0.23 3.24 4.93
C GLN A 76 1.39 3.13 3.92
N GLY A 77 2.01 4.25 3.56
CA GLY A 77 3.35 4.22 2.98
C GLY A 77 4.33 3.47 3.89
N PRO A 78 4.99 2.38 3.44
CA PRO A 78 5.82 1.54 4.31
C PRO A 78 6.93 2.34 4.98
N LEU A 79 7.30 1.91 6.19
CA LEU A 79 8.46 2.40 6.95
C LEU A 79 9.67 1.55 6.59
N ALA A 80 10.89 2.02 6.86
CA ALA A 80 12.11 1.23 6.68
C ALA A 80 12.03 -0.19 7.30
N ASN A 81 11.45 -0.31 8.49
CA ASN A 81 11.27 -1.58 9.21
C ASN A 81 10.02 -2.37 8.80
N THR A 82 9.20 -1.87 7.88
CA THR A 82 7.98 -2.55 7.40
C THR A 82 7.94 -2.76 5.89
N VAL A 83 8.97 -2.38 5.13
CA VAL A 83 9.08 -2.74 3.70
C VAL A 83 9.00 -4.25 3.48
N ILE A 84 9.61 -5.05 4.37
CA ILE A 84 9.50 -6.52 4.30
C ILE A 84 8.05 -7.00 4.54
N ASP A 85 7.31 -6.37 5.45
CA ASP A 85 5.90 -6.69 5.69
C ASP A 85 5.03 -6.30 4.49
N PHE A 86 5.36 -5.19 3.84
CA PHE A 86 4.71 -4.77 2.61
C PHE A 86 4.89 -5.81 1.51
N TRP A 87 6.12 -6.26 1.24
CA TRP A 87 6.34 -7.30 0.22
C TRP A 87 5.76 -8.66 0.59
N ARG A 88 5.73 -9.04 1.88
CA ARG A 88 4.97 -10.20 2.38
C ARG A 88 3.51 -10.11 1.99
N MET A 89 2.89 -8.94 2.20
CA MET A 89 1.50 -8.69 1.86
C MET A 89 1.25 -8.80 0.36
N ILE A 90 2.07 -8.13 -0.46
CA ILE A 90 1.95 -8.16 -1.93
C ILE A 90 2.04 -9.61 -2.45
N TRP A 91 3.01 -10.37 -1.94
CA TRP A 91 3.20 -11.76 -2.32
C TRP A 91 2.05 -12.67 -1.87
N GLU A 92 1.73 -12.67 -0.58
CA GLU A 92 0.73 -13.57 0.03
C GLU A 92 -0.66 -13.39 -0.58
N TYR A 93 -1.03 -12.16 -0.93
CA TYR A 93 -2.34 -11.83 -1.47
C TYR A 93 -2.37 -11.72 -3.01
N ASN A 94 -1.31 -12.16 -3.69
CA ASN A 94 -1.21 -12.15 -5.15
C ASN A 94 -1.53 -10.77 -5.77
N VAL A 95 -1.09 -9.69 -5.12
CA VAL A 95 -1.35 -8.34 -5.60
C VAL A 95 -0.53 -8.09 -6.87
N ALA A 96 -1.22 -7.79 -7.97
CA ALA A 96 -0.59 -7.41 -9.24
C ALA A 96 -0.45 -5.89 -9.41
N ILE A 97 -1.30 -5.10 -8.74
CA ILE A 97 -1.36 -3.65 -8.90
C ILE A 97 -1.09 -2.94 -7.57
N ILE A 98 -0.16 -1.98 -7.60
CA ILE A 98 0.12 -1.04 -6.50
C ILE A 98 -0.20 0.37 -7.00
N VAL A 99 -1.02 1.12 -6.27
CA VAL A 99 -1.25 2.55 -6.47
C VAL A 99 -0.62 3.31 -5.31
N MET A 100 0.37 4.15 -5.61
CA MET A 100 1.05 5.04 -4.67
C MET A 100 0.63 6.48 -4.97
N ALA A 101 -0.03 7.13 -4.02
CA ALA A 101 -0.60 8.47 -4.18
C ALA A 101 0.07 9.52 -3.27
N CYS A 102 1.37 9.36 -3.02
CA CYS A 102 2.21 10.32 -2.31
C CYS A 102 3.60 10.34 -2.94
N ARG A 103 4.38 11.40 -2.69
CA ARG A 103 5.82 11.38 -2.96
C ARG A 103 6.57 10.71 -1.81
N GLU A 104 7.80 10.26 -2.05
CA GLU A 104 8.69 9.81 -0.97
C GLU A 104 8.90 10.91 0.09
N PHE A 105 9.01 12.17 -0.36
CA PHE A 105 9.18 13.35 0.46
C PHE A 105 8.19 14.44 0.08
N GLU A 106 7.54 15.01 1.09
CA GLU A 106 6.59 16.12 0.94
C GLU A 106 6.87 17.15 2.03
N MET A 107 7.02 18.42 1.63
CA MET A 107 7.34 19.52 2.57
C MET A 107 8.51 19.20 3.52
N GLY A 108 9.55 18.54 3.00
CA GLY A 108 10.74 18.15 3.74
C GLY A 108 10.58 16.95 4.70
N ARG A 109 9.43 16.26 4.68
CA ARG A 109 9.16 15.09 5.53
C ARG A 109 9.06 13.82 4.70
N LYS A 110 9.67 12.74 5.17
CA LYS A 110 9.59 11.42 4.53
C LYS A 110 8.21 10.80 4.76
N LYS A 111 7.46 10.57 3.68
CA LYS A 111 6.09 10.03 3.68
C LYS A 111 6.03 8.55 3.38
N CYS A 112 6.97 8.06 2.57
CA CYS A 112 7.05 6.65 2.20
C CYS A 112 8.52 6.23 2.14
N GLU A 113 8.84 5.02 2.60
CA GLU A 113 10.10 4.38 2.26
C GLU A 113 10.05 3.94 0.80
N ARG A 114 11.13 4.15 0.05
CA ARG A 114 11.23 3.61 -1.31
C ARG A 114 11.35 2.09 -1.24
N TYR A 115 10.35 1.40 -1.76
CA TYR A 115 10.32 -0.07 -1.82
C TYR A 115 10.63 -0.61 -3.23
N TRP A 116 11.01 0.25 -4.18
CA TRP A 116 11.34 -0.12 -5.56
C TRP A 116 12.73 0.44 -5.97
N PRO A 117 13.48 -0.24 -6.86
CA PRO A 117 14.69 0.33 -7.46
C PRO A 117 14.34 1.45 -8.44
N LEU A 118 15.22 2.44 -8.64
CA LEU A 118 15.02 3.38 -9.76
C LEU A 118 15.19 2.63 -11.08
N TYR A 119 14.54 3.10 -12.13
CA TYR A 119 14.71 2.51 -13.45
C TYR A 119 16.16 2.60 -13.92
N GLY A 120 16.73 1.48 -14.38
CA GLY A 120 18.15 1.36 -14.75
C GLY A 120 19.09 1.06 -13.58
N GLU A 121 18.63 1.07 -12.33
CA GLU A 121 19.42 0.59 -11.19
C GLU A 121 19.36 -0.94 -11.04
N ALA A 122 20.32 -1.49 -10.31
CA ALA A 122 20.31 -2.90 -9.94
C ALA A 122 19.09 -3.25 -9.07
N ALA A 123 18.67 -4.51 -9.13
CA ALA A 123 17.62 -5.03 -8.27
C ALA A 123 17.96 -4.85 -6.79
N VAL A 124 16.95 -4.54 -5.98
CA VAL A 124 17.08 -4.33 -4.53
C VAL A 124 16.46 -5.52 -3.79
N THR A 125 17.10 -5.92 -2.71
CA THR A 125 16.65 -7.05 -1.88
C THR A 125 16.04 -6.55 -0.57
N PHE A 126 14.84 -7.03 -0.26
CA PHE A 126 14.12 -6.78 0.99
C PHE A 126 13.84 -8.10 1.70
N GLY A 127 14.75 -8.53 2.57
CA GLY A 127 14.70 -9.88 3.14
C GLY A 127 14.87 -10.92 2.02
N PRO A 128 13.95 -11.89 1.85
CA PRO A 128 14.03 -12.88 0.78
C PRO A 128 13.41 -12.42 -0.55
N PHE A 129 12.83 -11.23 -0.60
CA PHE A 129 12.26 -10.67 -1.83
C PHE A 129 13.32 -9.91 -2.61
N ARG A 130 13.44 -10.19 -3.89
CA ARG A 130 14.27 -9.42 -4.83
C ARG A 130 13.36 -8.68 -5.80
N VAL A 131 13.58 -7.38 -5.96
CA VAL A 131 12.72 -6.50 -6.76
C VAL A 131 13.57 -5.80 -7.81
N SER A 132 13.24 -5.99 -9.10
CA SER A 132 13.79 -5.21 -10.22
C SER A 132 12.74 -4.28 -10.83
N CYS A 133 13.19 -3.26 -11.56
CA CYS A 133 12.32 -2.40 -12.36
C CYS A 133 12.67 -2.60 -13.84
N GLU A 134 11.81 -3.29 -14.57
CA GLU A 134 12.02 -3.67 -15.97
C GLU A 134 11.66 -2.53 -16.94
N ALA A 135 10.69 -1.70 -16.56
CA ALA A 135 10.26 -0.56 -17.36
C ALA A 135 9.65 0.53 -16.47
N GLU A 136 9.85 1.78 -16.87
CA GLU A 136 9.14 2.94 -16.33
C GLU A 136 8.54 3.76 -17.47
N GLN A 137 7.23 4.01 -17.39
CA GLN A 137 6.50 4.84 -18.34
C GLN A 137 6.04 6.11 -17.64
N ALA A 138 6.47 7.27 -18.15
CA ALA A 138 5.97 8.55 -17.68
C ALA A 138 4.62 8.87 -18.33
N ARG A 139 3.69 9.41 -17.54
CA ARG A 139 2.39 9.94 -17.96
C ARG A 139 2.21 11.33 -17.36
N THR A 140 1.09 11.98 -17.65
CA THR A 140 0.73 13.23 -17.00
C THR A 140 0.45 12.97 -15.52
N ASP A 141 1.25 13.55 -14.62
CA ASP A 141 1.13 13.47 -13.15
C ASP A 141 1.44 12.13 -12.48
N TYR A 142 1.69 11.05 -13.22
CA TYR A 142 2.03 9.75 -12.65
C TYR A 142 3.03 8.95 -13.49
N PHE A 143 3.62 7.92 -12.87
CA PHE A 143 4.48 6.95 -13.51
C PHE A 143 3.87 5.55 -13.42
N ILE A 144 4.16 4.71 -14.40
CA ILE A 144 3.84 3.28 -14.37
C ILE A 144 5.14 2.52 -14.37
N ARG A 145 5.43 1.77 -13.31
CA ARG A 145 6.59 0.88 -13.24
C ARG A 145 6.15 -0.55 -13.41
N THR A 146 6.85 -1.28 -14.28
CA THR A 146 6.77 -2.74 -14.35
C THR A 146 7.85 -3.31 -13.45
N LEU A 147 7.45 -3.81 -12.29
CA LEU A 147 8.36 -4.40 -11.31
C LEU A 147 8.35 -5.92 -11.46
N LEU A 148 9.51 -6.53 -11.29
CA LEU A 148 9.65 -7.98 -11.17
C LEU A 148 9.88 -8.31 -9.71
N LEU A 149 8.94 -9.03 -9.10
CA LEU A 149 9.02 -9.50 -7.72
C LEU A 149 9.41 -10.97 -7.71
N GLU A 150 10.59 -11.27 -7.17
CA GLU A 150 11.13 -12.62 -7.04
C GLU A 150 11.10 -13.06 -5.58
N PHE A 151 10.61 -14.28 -5.34
CA PHE A 151 10.68 -14.94 -4.05
C PHE A 151 10.80 -16.45 -4.27
N GLN A 152 11.83 -17.04 -3.67
CA GLN A 152 12.21 -18.44 -3.89
C GLN A 152 12.45 -18.71 -5.39
N ASN A 153 11.70 -19.63 -6.00
CA ASN A 153 11.82 -20.00 -7.41
C ASN A 153 10.67 -19.44 -8.26
N GLU A 154 9.89 -18.51 -7.71
CA GLU A 154 8.78 -17.87 -8.41
C GLU A 154 9.08 -16.40 -8.67
N THR A 155 8.58 -15.94 -9.80
CA THR A 155 8.71 -14.56 -10.26
C THR A 155 7.34 -14.05 -10.68
N ARG A 156 6.97 -12.84 -10.24
CA ARG A 156 5.68 -12.21 -10.55
C ARG A 156 5.89 -10.79 -11.03
N SER A 157 5.13 -10.38 -12.04
CA SER A 157 5.07 -8.98 -12.46
C SER A 157 4.11 -8.21 -11.57
N VAL A 158 4.55 -7.04 -11.09
CA VAL A 158 3.75 -6.11 -10.29
C VAL A 158 3.81 -4.74 -10.96
N TYR A 159 2.66 -4.13 -11.21
CA TYR A 159 2.55 -2.82 -11.82
C TYR A 159 2.31 -1.76 -10.76
N GLN A 160 3.23 -0.82 -10.65
CA GLN A 160 3.13 0.29 -9.71
C GLN A 160 2.73 1.57 -10.45
N PHE A 161 1.54 2.08 -10.15
CA PHE A 161 1.05 3.40 -10.56
C PHE A 161 1.41 4.41 -9.47
N HIS A 162 2.31 5.34 -9.76
CA HIS A 162 2.82 6.30 -8.78
C HIS A 162 2.40 7.72 -9.17
N TYR A 163 1.32 8.20 -8.55
CA TYR A 163 0.79 9.53 -8.76
C TYR A 163 1.56 10.54 -7.89
N VAL A 164 2.23 11.49 -8.53
CA VAL A 164 3.18 12.40 -7.88
C VAL A 164 2.67 13.83 -7.74
N ASN A 165 1.50 14.16 -8.30
CA ASN A 165 0.94 15.51 -8.26
C ASN A 165 -0.28 15.61 -7.33
N TRP A 166 -0.33 14.80 -6.28
CA TRP A 166 -1.32 14.91 -5.21
C TRP A 166 -0.69 15.58 -3.99
N PRO A 167 -0.99 16.85 -3.69
CA PRO A 167 -0.47 17.51 -2.51
C PRO A 167 -1.12 16.97 -1.22
N ASP A 168 -0.32 16.76 -0.18
CA ASP A 168 -0.81 16.29 1.11
C ASP A 168 -1.90 17.19 1.69
N HIS A 169 -2.98 16.58 2.18
CA HIS A 169 -4.17 17.26 2.70
C HIS A 169 -4.85 18.26 1.74
N ASP A 170 -4.59 18.14 0.43
CA ASP A 170 -5.17 18.98 -0.60
C ASP A 170 -5.64 18.10 -1.78
N VAL A 171 -6.12 18.72 -2.85
CA VAL A 171 -6.55 18.04 -4.08
C VAL A 171 -5.78 18.58 -5.28
N PRO A 172 -5.50 17.75 -6.30
CA PRO A 172 -4.95 18.24 -7.57
C PRO A 172 -5.85 19.30 -8.20
N SER A 173 -5.26 20.22 -8.97
CA SER A 173 -5.99 21.28 -9.67
C SER A 173 -6.93 20.77 -10.76
N SER A 174 -6.67 19.59 -11.30
CA SER A 174 -7.58 18.80 -12.15
C SER A 174 -7.54 17.33 -11.72
N PHE A 175 -8.65 16.63 -11.92
CA PHE A 175 -8.77 15.19 -11.67
C PHE A 175 -8.67 14.33 -12.94
N ASP A 176 -8.42 14.94 -14.10
CA ASP A 176 -8.37 14.21 -15.38
C ASP A 176 -7.29 13.12 -15.37
N SER A 177 -6.11 13.42 -14.86
CA SER A 177 -5.01 12.46 -14.73
C SER A 177 -5.28 11.36 -13.69
N ILE A 178 -6.11 11.63 -12.68
CA ILE A 178 -6.59 10.59 -11.74
C ILE A 178 -7.51 9.62 -12.48
N LEU A 179 -8.46 10.14 -13.26
CA LEU A 179 -9.40 9.30 -14.01
C LEU A 179 -8.67 8.48 -15.09
N ASP A 180 -7.72 9.09 -15.80
CA ASP A 180 -6.83 8.40 -16.75
C ASP A 180 -6.05 7.27 -16.08
N MET A 181 -5.41 7.56 -14.94
CA MET A 181 -4.68 6.56 -14.16
C MET A 181 -5.58 5.39 -13.72
N ILE A 182 -6.79 5.68 -13.22
CA ILE A 182 -7.75 4.65 -12.80
C ILE A 182 -8.22 3.81 -13.99
N SER A 183 -8.55 4.46 -15.11
CA SER A 183 -8.98 3.77 -16.35
C SER A 183 -7.91 2.81 -16.82
N LEU A 184 -6.67 3.30 -16.97
CA LEU A 184 -5.56 2.49 -17.42
C LEU A 184 -5.20 1.38 -16.42
N MET A 185 -5.22 1.67 -15.11
CA MET A 185 -5.00 0.65 -14.09
C MET A 185 -6.02 -0.49 -14.17
N ARG A 186 -7.27 -0.19 -14.53
CA ARG A 186 -8.32 -1.19 -14.76
C ARG A 186 -8.17 -1.97 -16.06
N GLU A 187 -7.42 -1.48 -17.04
CA GLU A 187 -7.02 -2.31 -18.20
C GLU A 187 -6.00 -3.39 -17.80
N TYR A 188 -5.15 -3.13 -16.81
CA TYR A 188 -4.20 -4.12 -16.28
C TYR A 188 -4.88 -5.13 -15.34
N GLN A 189 -5.93 -4.71 -14.63
CA GLN A 189 -6.73 -5.57 -13.77
C GLN A 189 -8.20 -5.12 -13.72
N GLU A 190 -9.03 -5.68 -14.61
CA GLU A 190 -10.46 -5.35 -14.70
C GLU A 190 -11.27 -5.93 -13.54
N HIS A 191 -10.83 -7.04 -12.96
CA HIS A 191 -11.55 -7.83 -11.97
C HIS A 191 -11.20 -7.49 -10.51
N GLU A 192 -11.96 -8.06 -9.57
CA GLU A 192 -11.75 -7.96 -8.11
C GLU A 192 -11.24 -9.26 -7.46
N ASP A 193 -10.79 -10.24 -8.27
CA ASP A 193 -10.37 -11.57 -7.80
C ASP A 193 -9.15 -11.54 -6.87
N VAL A 194 -8.24 -10.59 -7.12
CA VAL A 194 -7.11 -10.27 -6.24
C VAL A 194 -7.13 -8.78 -5.88
N PRO A 195 -6.65 -8.39 -4.68
CA PRO A 195 -6.68 -7.01 -4.25
C PRO A 195 -5.77 -6.10 -5.07
N ILE A 196 -6.22 -4.87 -5.30
CA ILE A 196 -5.37 -3.75 -5.67
C ILE A 196 -4.86 -3.10 -4.38
N CYS A 197 -3.54 -2.95 -4.23
CA CYS A 197 -2.94 -2.27 -3.09
C CYS A 197 -2.89 -0.77 -3.33
N ILE A 198 -3.40 0.04 -2.40
CA ILE A 198 -3.45 1.49 -2.50
C ILE A 198 -2.86 2.10 -1.23
N HIS A 199 -1.93 3.04 -1.36
CA HIS A 199 -1.34 3.75 -0.22
C HIS A 199 -0.89 5.18 -0.55
N CYS A 200 -0.66 5.96 0.52
CA CYS A 200 -0.05 7.28 0.52
C CYS A 200 0.78 7.50 1.81
#